data_AF-A0A839IRY6-F1
#
_entry.id   AF-A0A839IRY6-F1
#
_cell.length_a   1.000
_cell.length_b   1.000
_cell.length_c   1.000
_cell.angle_alpha   90.00
_cell.angle_beta   90.00
_cell.angle_gamma   90.00
#
_symmetry.space_group_name_H-M   'P 1'
#
loop_
_entity.id
_entity.type
_entity.pdbx_description
1 polymer ?
#
loop_
_entity_poly.entity_id
_entity_poly.type
_entity_poly.pdbx_seq_one_letter_code
_entity_poly.pdbx_strand_id
1 'polypeptide(L)'
;MSAALNTGFMVMSSEYSNNTVCLLSYAGQNYRVEQTLYETSEFCVYEMYEEIELNGQNEKYLAVTRHDQLFSIDVLAGPKELLTRHHGPAIVAWI
;
A
#
# COMPACT_ATOMS: atom_id res chain seq x y z
N MET A 1 -15.08 51.21 29.27
CA MET A 1 -15.42 50.36 28.12
C MET A 1 -14.33 49.33 28.00
N SER A 2 -14.54 48.15 28.60
CA SER A 2 -13.52 47.10 28.69
C SER A 2 -14.02 45.90 27.92
N ALA A 3 -13.19 45.49 26.96
CA ALA A 3 -13.47 44.45 25.99
C ALA A 3 -13.68 43.08 26.65
N ALA A 4 -14.64 42.33 26.13
CA ALA A 4 -14.90 40.96 26.48
C ALA A 4 -13.72 40.07 26.04
N LEU A 5 -13.19 39.26 26.96
CA LEU A 5 -12.36 38.09 26.64
C LEU A 5 -13.30 36.89 26.61
N ASN A 6 -13.83 36.59 25.43
CA ASN A 6 -14.67 35.42 25.19
C ASN A 6 -13.78 34.23 24.78
N THR A 7 -13.86 33.18 25.59
CA THR A 7 -13.65 31.77 25.24
C THR A 7 -12.35 31.38 24.54
N GLY A 8 -11.45 30.79 25.33
CA GLY A 8 -10.42 29.90 24.82
C GLY A 8 -11.06 28.78 24.00
N PHE A 9 -10.91 28.88 22.68
CA PHE A 9 -11.24 27.82 21.76
C PHE A 9 -10.10 26.81 21.84
N MET A 10 -10.24 25.82 22.73
CA MET A 10 -9.42 24.62 22.70
C MET A 10 -9.78 23.88 21.41
N VAL A 11 -9.00 24.09 20.36
CA VAL A 11 -9.03 23.22 19.17
C VAL A 11 -8.43 21.89 19.62
N MET A 12 -9.27 21.01 20.17
CA MET A 12 -9.01 19.57 20.07
C MET A 12 -9.17 19.21 18.59
N SER A 13 -8.12 19.46 17.80
CA SER A 13 -7.91 18.68 16.59
C SER A 13 -7.55 17.30 17.07
N SER A 14 -8.57 16.46 17.21
CA SER A 14 -8.40 15.02 17.29
C SER A 14 -7.76 14.58 15.96
N GLU A 15 -6.45 14.73 15.85
CA GLU A 15 -5.64 13.87 15.00
C GLU A 15 -5.73 12.48 15.62
N TYR A 16 -6.86 11.81 15.36
CA TYR A 16 -6.87 10.37 15.29
C TYR A 16 -5.85 10.03 14.20
N SER A 17 -4.58 9.91 14.58
CA SER A 17 -3.63 9.14 13.81
C SER A 17 -4.14 7.71 13.88
N ASN A 18 -5.09 7.39 12.99
CA ASN A 18 -5.36 6.02 12.63
C ASN A 18 -4.06 5.53 12.02
N ASN A 19 -3.22 4.94 12.87
CA ASN A 19 -1.90 4.46 12.55
C ASN A 19 -2.03 3.13 11.76
N THR A 20 -2.88 3.14 10.73
CA THR A 20 -3.21 1.96 9.94
C THR A 20 -2.03 1.63 9.05
N VAL A 21 -1.51 0.42 9.20
CA VAL A 21 -0.39 -0.10 8.41
C VAL A 21 -0.96 -1.00 7.32
N CYS A 22 -0.57 -0.73 6.07
CA CYS A 22 -0.89 -1.62 4.96
C CYS A 22 0.13 -2.78 4.93
N LEU A 23 -0.37 -4.00 4.92
CA LEU A 23 0.41 -5.23 4.84
C LEU A 23 0.03 -6.05 3.62
N LEU A 24 1.04 -6.62 2.98
CA LEU A 24 0.91 -7.66 1.97
C LEU A 24 1.28 -9.01 2.61
N SER A 25 0.33 -9.93 2.67
CA SER A 25 0.52 -11.29 3.17
C SER A 25 0.75 -12.25 2.00
N TYR A 26 1.93 -12.87 1.94
CA TYR A 26 2.30 -13.85 0.91
C TYR A 26 3.16 -14.96 1.52
N ALA A 27 2.91 -16.22 1.11
CA ALA A 27 3.64 -17.40 1.56
C ALA A 27 3.82 -17.52 3.10
N GLY A 28 2.82 -17.07 3.87
CA GLY A 28 2.84 -17.10 5.34
C GLY A 28 3.65 -15.98 6.00
N GLN A 29 4.17 -15.02 5.24
CA GLN A 29 4.88 -13.86 5.72
C GLN A 29 4.08 -12.58 5.45
N ASN A 30 4.33 -11.55 6.27
CA ASN A 30 3.73 -10.23 6.12
C ASN A 30 4.80 -9.22 5.79
N TYR A 31 4.56 -8.47 4.72
CA TYR A 31 5.45 -7.44 4.23
C TYR A 31 4.77 -6.09 4.34
N ARG A 32 5.49 -5.08 4.83
CA ARG A 32 4.94 -3.73 4.93
C ARG A 32 4.88 -3.11 3.55
N VAL A 33 3.71 -2.56 3.22
CA VAL A 33 3.54 -1.70 2.05
C VAL A 33 3.89 -0.28 2.47
N GLU A 34 4.73 0.37 1.67
CA GLU A 34 5.09 1.78 1.83
C GLU A 34 3.96 2.67 1.31
N GLN A 35 3.52 2.42 0.08
CA GLN A 35 2.41 3.14 -0.54
C GLN A 35 1.76 2.35 -1.69
N THR A 36 0.54 2.75 -2.05
CA THR A 36 -0.12 2.30 -3.29
C THR A 36 0.23 3.28 -4.41
N LEU A 37 0.89 2.81 -5.46
CA LEU A 37 1.35 3.66 -6.57
C LEU A 37 0.29 3.83 -7.64
N TYR A 38 -0.48 2.78 -7.89
CA TYR A 38 -1.42 2.72 -9.01
C TYR A 38 -2.55 1.76 -8.72
N GLU A 39 -3.76 2.11 -9.13
CA GLU A 39 -4.95 1.28 -8.96
C GLU A 39 -5.76 1.25 -10.25
N THR A 40 -6.19 0.06 -10.64
CA THR A 40 -7.07 -0.18 -11.77
C THR A 40 -8.30 -0.98 -11.33
N SER A 41 -9.19 -1.25 -12.28
CA SER A 41 -10.29 -2.19 -12.07
C SER A 41 -9.80 -3.63 -11.83
N GLU A 42 -8.60 -4.00 -12.28
CA GLU A 42 -8.12 -5.39 -12.28
C GLU A 42 -7.07 -5.68 -11.20
N PHE A 43 -6.23 -4.70 -10.86
CA PHE A 43 -5.15 -4.84 -9.90
C PHE A 43 -4.72 -3.50 -9.28
N CYS A 44 -4.01 -3.59 -8.16
CA CYS A 44 -3.33 -2.48 -7.51
C CYS A 44 -1.82 -2.75 -7.49
N VAL A 45 -1.02 -1.71 -7.70
CA VAL A 45 0.44 -1.75 -7.58
C VAL A 45 0.85 -1.12 -6.26
N TYR A 46 1.71 -1.83 -5.54
CA TYR A 46 2.24 -1.45 -4.25
C TYR A 46 3.75 -1.29 -4.33
N GLU A 47 4.25 -0.25 -3.67
CA GLU A 47 5.65 -0.15 -3.30
C GLU A 47 5.82 -0.79 -1.92
N MET A 48 6.75 -1.73 -1.81
CA MET A 48 7.06 -2.43 -0.57
C MET A 48 8.04 -1.59 0.26
N TYR A 49 7.91 -1.56 1.58
CA TYR A 49 8.83 -0.81 2.44
C TYR A 49 10.28 -1.32 2.32
N GLU A 50 10.43 -2.64 2.26
CA GLU A 50 11.69 -3.33 1.97
C GLU A 50 11.55 -4.14 0.68
N GLU A 51 12.67 -4.36 -0.02
CA GLU A 51 12.69 -5.28 -1.15
C GLU A 51 12.35 -6.70 -0.71
N ILE A 52 11.58 -7.41 -1.52
CA ILE A 52 11.17 -8.79 -1.25
C ILE A 52 11.85 -9.70 -2.26
N GLU A 53 12.55 -10.72 -1.79
CA GLU A 53 13.11 -11.73 -2.69
C GLU A 53 12.00 -12.67 -3.17
N LEU A 54 11.66 -12.60 -4.46
CA LEU A 54 10.73 -13.49 -5.13
C LEU A 54 11.43 -14.16 -6.32
N ASN A 55 11.45 -15.49 -6.33
CA ASN A 55 12.09 -16.27 -7.41
C ASN A 55 13.54 -15.84 -7.73
N GLY A 56 14.32 -15.48 -6.69
CA GLY A 56 15.72 -15.07 -6.82
C GLY A 56 15.92 -13.65 -7.35
N GLN A 57 14.86 -12.83 -7.39
CA GLN A 57 14.93 -11.41 -7.73
C GLN A 57 14.40 -10.57 -6.57
N ASN A 58 15.04 -9.43 -6.32
CA ASN A 58 14.55 -8.46 -5.35
C ASN A 58 13.51 -7.56 -6.00
N GLU A 59 12.29 -7.61 -5.46
CA GLU A 59 11.13 -6.89 -5.97
C GLU A 59 10.75 -5.78 -4.97
N LYS A 60 10.87 -4.52 -5.40
CA LYS A 60 10.39 -3.34 -4.65
C LYS A 60 8.93 -3.01 -4.99
N TYR A 61 8.47 -3.41 -6.18
CA TYR A 61 7.15 -3.09 -6.69
C TYR A 61 6.40 -4.36 -7.07
N LEU A 62 5.20 -4.52 -6.54
CA LEU A 62 4.39 -5.71 -6.75
C LEU A 62 2.95 -5.34 -7.06
N ALA A 63 2.29 -6.16 -7.87
CA ALA A 63 0.87 -6.00 -8.15
C ALA A 63 0.06 -7.11 -7.47
N VAL A 64 -1.07 -6.73 -6.87
CA VAL A 64 -2.08 -7.68 -6.40
C VAL A 64 -3.36 -7.45 -7.17
N THR A 65 -3.86 -8.51 -7.81
CA THR A 65 -5.12 -8.49 -8.55
C THR A 65 -6.32 -8.50 -7.60
N ARG A 66 -7.51 -8.15 -8.09
CA ARG A 66 -8.77 -8.27 -7.32
C ARG A 66 -9.14 -9.70 -6.91
N HIS A 67 -8.50 -10.71 -7.49
CA HIS A 67 -8.64 -12.12 -7.13
C HIS A 67 -7.51 -12.59 -6.20
N ASP A 68 -6.90 -11.66 -5.46
CA ASP A 68 -5.84 -11.92 -4.49
C ASP A 68 -4.64 -12.66 -5.11
N GLN A 69 -4.25 -12.32 -6.34
CA GLN A 69 -3.08 -12.91 -7.00
C GLN A 69 -1.92 -11.91 -7.08
N LEU A 70 -0.74 -12.33 -6.65
CA LEU A 70 0.50 -11.58 -6.65
C LEU A 70 1.25 -11.72 -7.97
N PHE A 71 1.71 -10.58 -8.50
CA PHE A 71 2.52 -10.50 -9.70
C PHE A 71 3.74 -9.57 -9.49
N SER A 72 4.86 -9.92 -10.12
CA SER A 72 5.91 -8.93 -10.43
C SER A 72 5.40 -7.96 -11.49
N ILE A 73 5.95 -6.75 -11.48
CA ILE A 73 5.68 -5.76 -12.52
C ILE A 73 6.95 -5.37 -13.28
N ASP A 74 6.80 -4.98 -14.54
CA ASP A 74 7.83 -4.25 -15.28
C ASP A 74 7.37 -2.81 -15.49
N VAL A 75 7.92 -1.89 -14.71
CA VAL A 75 7.58 -0.46 -14.78
C VAL A 75 7.99 0.21 -16.09
N LEU A 76 8.86 -0.43 -16.88
CA LEU A 76 9.28 0.04 -18.20
C LEU A 76 8.42 -0.56 -19.32
N ALA A 77 7.67 -1.63 -19.02
CA ALA A 77 6.73 -2.20 -19.95
C ALA A 77 5.53 -1.27 -20.15
N GLY A 78 4.98 -1.25 -21.37
CA GLY A 78 3.77 -0.49 -21.66
C GLY A 78 2.56 -0.97 -20.84
N PRO A 79 1.44 -0.23 -20.80
CA PRO A 79 0.29 -0.52 -19.94
C PRO A 79 -0.31 -1.92 -20.10
N LYS A 80 -0.09 -2.57 -21.25
CA LYS A 80 -0.61 -3.91 -21.57
C LYS A 80 0.29 -5.05 -21.06
N GLU A 81 1.53 -4.76 -20.70
CA GLU A 81 2.56 -5.74 -20.33
C GLU A 81 3.12 -5.47 -18.92
N LEU A 82 2.43 -4.65 -18.12
CA LEU A 82 2.87 -4.27 -16.79
C LEU A 82 2.99 -5.49 -15.86
N LEU A 83 2.04 -6.42 -15.91
CA LEU A 83 2.08 -7.65 -15.10
C LEU A 83 2.94 -8.69 -15.81
N THR A 84 4.02 -9.15 -15.16
CA THR A 84 4.98 -10.04 -15.82
C THR A 84 4.90 -11.47 -15.30
N ARG A 85 5.23 -11.69 -14.02
CA ARG A 85 5.34 -13.03 -13.44
C ARG A 85 4.28 -13.22 -12.35
N HIS A 86 3.50 -14.29 -12.46
CA HIS A 86 2.59 -14.75 -11.41
C HIS A 86 3.34 -15.49 -10.31
N HIS A 87 3.08 -15.15 -9.04
CA HIS A 87 3.70 -15.81 -7.88
C HIS A 87 2.71 -16.66 -7.07
N GLY A 88 1.40 -16.41 -7.20
CA GLY A 88 0.36 -17.11 -6.45
C GLY A 88 -0.49 -16.18 -5.61
N PRO A 89 -1.25 -16.72 -4.63
CA PRO A 89 -2.20 -15.93 -3.87
C PRO A 89 -1.52 -15.03 -2.83
N ALA A 90 -1.97 -13.79 -2.71
CA ALA A 90 -1.56 -12.82 -1.69
C ALA A 90 -2.73 -11.91 -1.29
N ILE A 91 -2.75 -11.50 -0.02
CA ILE A 91 -3.81 -10.66 0.54
C ILE A 91 -3.22 -9.31 0.95
N VAL A 92 -3.95 -8.22 0.70
CA VAL A 92 -3.59 -6.90 1.21
C VAL A 92 -4.61 -6.47 2.26
N ALA A 93 -4.13 -6.08 3.44
CA ALA A 93 -4.97 -5.68 4.56
C ALA A 93 -4.42 -4.43 5.24
N TRP A 94 -5.33 -3.60 5.77
CA TRP A 94 -5.02 -2.44 6.59
C TRP A 94 -5.29 -2.83 8.05
N ILE A 95 -4.25 -2.80 8.88
CA ILE A 95 -4.32 -3.16 10.31
C ILE A 95 -4.00 -1.99 11.22
#